data_AF-A0A8T3CUQ7-F1
#
_entry.id   AF-A0A8T3CUQ7-F1
#
_cell.length_a   1.000
_cell.length_b   1.000
_cell.length_c   1.000
_cell.angle_alpha   90.00
_cell.angle_beta   90.00
_cell.angle_gamma   90.00
#
_symmetry.space_group_name_H-M   'P 1'
#
loop_
_entity.id
_entity.type
_entity.pdbx_description
1 polymer ?
#
loop_
_entity_poly.entity_id
_entity_poly.type
_entity_poly.pdbx_seq_one_letter_code
_entity_poly.pdbx_strand_id
1 'polypeptide(L)'
;MNLAIKLRRNLRRLVILLATFCMVSILVSAYYLYAGSSQELELSDRAEEMDCGDLKLLPYRLAEMKTAKPIDTSRKEPVVLVFVESQYSQLGQDIIAILESNQFQYHSEIAPGKGDIPPLTHKGRGRYALIIYENMMKYINMDSWNRDLLDKYCVEYSVGIIGFHKANENSPPVVKLKGFPLYLHNNLGLKDCCVNPRSPLLYITKAEADRGPLPGDDWTVFHSNHSTYEPVLLAKSRQTTEGNAPPALSGQSLHITVVQDLGLHDGIQRVLFGHNLNYWLHRLIFVDAISFLSGKKLSLSLERYILVDIDDIFVGKEGTRMNVHDVKALLDTQNLLRSQITNFTFNLGFSGKFYHTGTEEEDAGDDLLLKYVEEFWWFPHMWSHMQPHLFHNESSLLEQMILNKEFALEHGIPTDMGYAVAPHHSGVYPVHMQLYEAWKKAWGIRVTSTEEYPHLKPARYRKGFIHSNIMVLPRQTCGLFTHTIFYKEYPGGPKELDKSIKGGELFLTVLLNPISIFMTHLSNYGNDRLGLYTFVNLANFVQCWTNLRLHTLPPLQLAHKYFQLFPDQRHPLWQVRNVYGDNESHRVHGRQGWTRAHR
;
A
#
# COMPACT_ATOMS: atom_id res chain seq x y z
N MET A 1 -75.28 -25.96 -6.23
CA MET A 1 -74.54 -26.31 -4.99
C MET A 1 -73.02 -26.47 -5.15
N ASN A 2 -72.44 -26.52 -6.38
CA ASN A 2 -71.00 -26.80 -6.58
C ASN A 2 -70.06 -25.58 -6.77
N LEU A 3 -70.59 -24.38 -7.03
CA LEU A 3 -69.73 -23.19 -7.27
C LEU A 3 -69.25 -22.53 -5.97
N ALA A 4 -70.14 -22.43 -4.96
CA ALA A 4 -69.84 -21.80 -3.67
C ALA A 4 -68.77 -22.55 -2.86
N ILE A 5 -68.76 -23.89 -2.93
CA ILE A 5 -67.77 -24.72 -2.24
C ILE A 5 -66.38 -24.57 -2.88
N LYS A 6 -66.33 -24.47 -4.22
CA LYS A 6 -65.08 -24.28 -4.98
C LYS A 6 -64.49 -22.89 -4.73
N LEU A 7 -65.33 -21.85 -4.67
CA LEU A 7 -64.92 -20.48 -4.34
C LEU A 7 -64.38 -20.38 -2.91
N ARG A 8 -65.05 -21.00 -1.93
CA ARG A 8 -64.61 -21.02 -0.52
C ARG A 8 -63.27 -21.74 -0.33
N ARG A 9 -63.01 -22.77 -1.13
CA ARG A 9 -61.73 -23.52 -1.12
C ARG A 9 -60.59 -22.72 -1.74
N ASN A 10 -60.85 -21.98 -2.82
CA ASN A 10 -59.87 -21.10 -3.45
C ASN A 10 -59.55 -19.88 -2.57
N LEU A 11 -60.56 -19.30 -1.91
CA LEU A 11 -60.36 -18.20 -0.96
C LEU A 11 -59.52 -18.64 0.25
N ARG A 12 -59.78 -19.84 0.81
CA ARG A 12 -58.95 -20.40 1.88
C ARG A 12 -57.50 -20.61 1.45
N ARG A 13 -57.26 -21.11 0.23
CA ARG A 13 -55.89 -21.25 -0.30
C ARG A 13 -55.19 -19.91 -0.48
N LEU A 14 -55.91 -18.88 -0.95
CA LEU A 14 -55.37 -17.53 -1.11
C LEU A 14 -55.01 -16.91 0.24
N VAL A 15 -55.87 -17.04 1.25
CA VAL A 15 -55.62 -16.53 2.61
C VAL A 15 -54.42 -17.23 3.25
N ILE A 16 -54.28 -18.55 3.07
CA ILE A 16 -53.12 -19.29 3.57
C ILE A 16 -51.84 -18.82 2.87
N LEU A 17 -51.86 -18.63 1.55
CA LEU A 17 -50.72 -18.12 0.78
C LEU A 17 -50.31 -16.71 1.24
N LEU A 18 -51.28 -15.82 1.45
CA LEU A 18 -51.01 -14.47 1.96
C LEU A 18 -50.42 -14.50 3.37
N ALA A 19 -50.97 -15.33 4.26
CA ALA A 19 -50.44 -15.49 5.61
C ALA A 19 -49.01 -16.03 5.60
N THR A 20 -48.71 -17.02 4.74
CA THR A 20 -47.33 -17.53 4.59
C THR A 20 -46.38 -16.48 4.04
N PHE A 21 -46.82 -15.66 3.08
CA PHE A 21 -45.97 -14.61 2.51
C PHE A 21 -45.68 -13.50 3.53
N CYS A 22 -46.67 -13.10 4.32
CA CYS A 22 -46.47 -12.15 5.42
C CYS A 22 -45.50 -12.69 6.48
N MET A 23 -45.64 -13.96 6.89
CA MET A 23 -44.72 -14.56 7.86
C MET A 23 -43.29 -14.62 7.36
N VAL A 24 -43.08 -14.99 6.09
CA VAL A 24 -41.75 -14.98 5.47
C VAL A 24 -41.18 -13.56 5.40
N SER A 25 -42.00 -12.57 5.02
CA SER A 25 -41.57 -11.16 4.97
C SER A 25 -41.14 -10.63 6.34
N ILE A 26 -41.86 -11.00 7.41
CA ILE A 26 -41.53 -10.61 8.78
C ILE A 26 -40.21 -11.26 9.23
N LEU A 27 -40.02 -12.56 8.94
CA LEU A 27 -38.77 -13.26 9.29
C LEU A 27 -37.55 -12.69 8.54
N VAL A 28 -37.71 -12.36 7.26
CA VAL A 28 -36.66 -11.71 6.46
C VAL A 28 -36.35 -10.31 7.00
N SER A 29 -37.37 -9.52 7.31
CA SER A 29 -37.17 -8.17 7.86
C SER A 29 -36.52 -8.20 9.24
N ALA A 30 -36.93 -9.14 10.10
CA ALA A 30 -36.33 -9.34 11.42
C ALA A 30 -34.86 -9.80 11.32
N TYR A 31 -34.54 -10.67 10.36
CA TYR A 31 -33.16 -11.09 10.09
C TYR A 31 -32.28 -9.90 9.66
N TYR A 32 -32.75 -9.05 8.74
CA TYR A 32 -31.98 -7.89 8.30
C TYR A 32 -31.87 -6.79 9.37
N LEU A 33 -32.91 -6.58 10.18
CA LEU A 33 -32.86 -5.66 11.33
C LEU A 33 -31.88 -6.15 12.40
N TYR A 34 -31.88 -7.46 12.70
CA TYR A 34 -30.99 -8.04 13.69
C TYR A 34 -29.53 -8.10 13.20
N ALA A 35 -29.32 -8.42 11.91
CA ALA A 35 -27.99 -8.38 11.29
C ALA A 35 -27.44 -6.94 11.25
N GLY A 36 -28.29 -5.95 10.96
CA GLY A 36 -27.93 -4.53 11.00
C GLY A 36 -27.61 -4.01 12.41
N SER A 37 -28.42 -4.38 13.41
CA SER A 37 -28.19 -3.93 14.80
C SER A 37 -26.98 -4.62 15.44
N SER A 38 -26.68 -5.87 15.06
CA SER A 38 -25.46 -6.56 15.50
C SER A 38 -24.20 -5.88 14.95
N GLN A 39 -24.30 -5.30 13.75
CA GLN A 39 -23.20 -4.57 13.11
C GLN A 39 -22.99 -3.18 13.72
N GLU A 40 -24.06 -2.49 14.16
CA GLU A 40 -23.97 -1.27 14.98
C GLU A 40 -23.45 -1.53 16.40
N LEU A 41 -23.82 -2.66 17.04
CA LEU A 41 -23.29 -3.03 18.35
C LEU A 41 -21.79 -3.34 18.29
N GLU A 42 -21.30 -4.03 17.24
CA GLU A 42 -19.86 -4.26 17.03
C GLU A 42 -19.06 -2.97 16.79
N LEU A 43 -19.70 -1.89 16.32
CA LEU A 43 -19.10 -0.58 16.16
C LEU A 43 -19.07 0.23 17.47
N SER A 44 -20.10 0.06 18.32
CA SER A 44 -20.22 0.76 19.61
C SER A 44 -19.36 0.16 20.72
N ASP A 45 -19.05 -1.14 20.70
CA ASP A 45 -18.26 -1.83 21.73
C ASP A 45 -16.74 -1.56 21.62
N ARG A 46 -16.33 -0.64 20.73
CA ARG A 46 -14.93 -0.29 20.48
C ARG A 46 -14.34 0.73 21.47
N ALA A 47 -15.08 1.14 22.49
CA ALA A 47 -14.73 2.24 23.39
C ALA A 47 -14.20 1.82 24.78
N GLU A 48 -13.58 0.65 24.93
CA GLU A 48 -12.63 0.44 26.03
C GLU A 48 -11.22 0.82 25.54
N GLU A 49 -10.67 1.94 26.03
CA GLU A 49 -9.27 2.34 25.79
C GLU A 49 -8.33 1.28 26.39
N MET A 50 -7.62 0.54 25.54
CA MET A 50 -6.50 -0.27 26.00
C MET A 50 -5.29 0.67 26.07
N ASP A 51 -4.92 1.05 27.30
CA ASP A 51 -3.65 1.72 27.55
C ASP A 51 -2.52 0.70 27.36
N CYS A 52 -1.69 0.88 26.32
CA CYS A 52 -0.37 0.23 26.24
C CYS A 52 0.52 0.56 27.47
N GLY A 53 0.09 1.49 28.33
CA GLY A 53 0.68 1.84 29.62
C GLY A 53 0.79 0.73 30.66
N ASP A 54 0.21 -0.46 30.41
CA ASP A 54 0.56 -1.67 31.16
C ASP A 54 1.98 -2.20 30.85
N LEU A 55 2.74 -1.52 29.98
CA LEU A 55 4.21 -1.56 29.97
C LEU A 55 4.82 -1.33 31.37
N LYS A 56 4.10 -0.67 32.30
CA LYS A 56 4.50 -0.52 33.71
C LYS A 56 4.58 -1.85 34.49
N LEU A 57 3.93 -2.91 34.01
CA LEU A 57 3.90 -4.24 34.63
C LEU A 57 4.93 -5.22 34.04
N LEU A 58 5.65 -4.84 32.97
CA LEU A 58 6.76 -5.67 32.52
C LEU A 58 7.91 -5.59 33.53
N PRO A 59 8.60 -6.71 33.83
CA PRO A 59 9.68 -6.76 34.83
C PRO A 59 10.91 -5.91 34.45
N TYR A 60 10.90 -5.25 33.29
CA TYR A 60 11.85 -4.23 32.86
C TYR A 60 11.63 -2.90 33.63
N ARG A 61 11.69 -2.96 34.97
CA ARG A 61 11.72 -1.77 35.83
C ARG A 61 13.05 -1.04 35.64
N LEU A 62 12.98 0.28 35.48
CA LEU A 62 13.93 1.28 36.01
C LEU A 62 15.44 1.08 35.74
N ALA A 63 15.85 0.31 34.74
CA ALA A 63 17.23 0.37 34.26
C ALA A 63 17.40 1.64 33.43
N GLU A 64 18.48 2.41 33.66
CA GLU A 64 18.88 3.47 32.72
C GLU A 64 18.84 2.90 31.29
N MET A 65 18.13 3.61 30.41
CA MET A 65 17.96 3.21 29.03
C MET A 65 19.35 3.20 28.39
N LYS A 66 19.93 2.00 28.24
CA LYS A 66 21.29 1.87 27.71
C LYS A 66 21.23 2.20 26.24
N THR A 67 22.01 3.19 25.80
CA THR A 67 22.00 3.61 24.41
C THR A 67 22.87 2.67 23.58
N ALA A 68 22.33 2.19 22.46
CA ALA A 68 23.13 1.51 21.45
C ALA A 68 24.26 2.43 20.94
N LYS A 69 25.36 1.81 20.50
CA LYS A 69 26.46 2.54 19.87
C LYS A 69 25.96 3.23 18.58
N PRO A 70 26.33 4.50 18.32
CA PRO A 70 25.99 5.16 17.05
C PRO A 70 26.50 4.36 15.85
N ILE A 71 25.69 4.29 14.79
CA ILE A 71 26.04 3.58 13.57
C ILE A 71 26.94 4.46 12.69
N ASP A 72 28.19 4.06 12.53
CA ASP A 72 29.09 4.70 11.56
C ASP A 72 28.71 4.27 10.13
N THR A 73 28.49 5.26 9.28
CA THR A 73 28.09 5.05 7.88
C THR A 73 29.16 5.46 6.88
N SER A 74 30.30 5.99 7.32
CA SER A 74 31.34 6.58 6.46
C SER A 74 32.11 5.55 5.63
N ARG A 75 32.31 4.35 6.18
CA ARG A 75 33.16 3.28 5.61
C ARG A 75 32.40 2.19 4.84
N LYS A 76 31.12 2.39 4.52
CA LYS A 76 30.27 1.38 3.87
C LYS A 76 29.39 1.92 2.75
N GLU A 77 29.07 1.06 1.79
CA GLU A 77 28.12 1.33 0.71
C GLU A 77 26.67 1.11 1.15
N PRO A 78 25.69 1.90 0.66
CA PRO A 78 24.28 1.77 1.02
C PRO A 78 23.60 0.61 0.27
N VAL A 79 24.14 -0.60 0.42
CA VAL A 79 23.63 -1.83 -0.19
C VAL A 79 23.20 -2.80 0.90
N VAL A 80 22.09 -3.49 0.71
CA VAL A 80 21.59 -4.52 1.64
C VAL A 80 22.01 -5.90 1.18
N LEU A 81 22.65 -6.70 2.04
CA LEU A 81 22.86 -8.12 1.78
C LEU A 81 21.66 -8.92 2.33
N VAL A 82 20.96 -9.65 1.48
CA VAL A 82 19.79 -10.44 1.86
C VAL A 82 20.09 -11.92 1.71
N PHE A 83 20.12 -12.65 2.82
CA PHE A 83 20.21 -14.10 2.83
C PHE A 83 18.81 -14.72 2.82
N VAL A 84 18.48 -15.37 1.70
CA VAL A 84 17.20 -16.07 1.48
C VAL A 84 17.36 -17.58 1.62
N GLU A 85 16.28 -18.30 1.89
CA GLU A 85 16.30 -19.76 1.92
C GLU A 85 16.33 -20.37 0.52
N SER A 86 15.67 -19.71 -0.44
CA SER A 86 15.72 -20.06 -1.86
C SER A 86 15.41 -18.83 -2.72
N GLN A 87 15.61 -18.92 -4.03
CA GLN A 87 15.23 -17.83 -4.94
C GLN A 87 13.73 -17.56 -4.98
N TYR A 88 12.90 -18.49 -4.49
CA TYR A 88 11.43 -18.42 -4.60
C TYR A 88 10.72 -18.39 -3.25
N SER A 89 11.46 -18.25 -2.15
CA SER A 89 10.85 -18.23 -0.81
C SER A 89 9.99 -16.98 -0.65
N GLN A 90 8.78 -17.16 -0.13
CA GLN A 90 7.77 -16.10 -0.07
C GLN A 90 8.26 -14.90 0.76
N LEU A 91 8.84 -15.14 1.94
CA LEU A 91 9.35 -14.07 2.80
C LEU A 91 10.57 -13.39 2.17
N GLY A 92 11.47 -14.15 1.54
CA GLY A 92 12.58 -13.59 0.75
C GLY A 92 12.09 -12.64 -0.35
N GLN A 93 11.05 -13.04 -1.09
CA GLN A 93 10.43 -12.21 -2.12
C GLN A 93 9.69 -10.99 -1.55
N ASP A 94 9.03 -11.11 -0.40
CA ASP A 94 8.40 -9.98 0.29
C ASP A 94 9.44 -8.95 0.77
N ILE A 95 10.57 -9.42 1.33
CA ILE A 95 11.70 -8.56 1.74
C ILE A 95 12.25 -7.80 0.53
N ILE A 96 12.55 -8.52 -0.57
CA ILE A 96 13.08 -7.94 -1.79
C ILE A 96 12.08 -6.93 -2.39
N ALA A 97 10.79 -7.26 -2.43
CA ALA A 97 9.76 -6.37 -2.96
C ALA A 97 9.67 -5.05 -2.19
N ILE A 98 9.85 -5.06 -0.86
CA ILE A 98 9.92 -3.84 -0.04
C ILE A 98 11.18 -3.03 -0.39
N LEU A 99 12.35 -3.67 -0.51
CA LEU A 99 13.60 -2.99 -0.90
C LEU A 99 13.50 -2.36 -2.29
N GLU A 100 12.96 -3.08 -3.27
CA GLU A 100 12.74 -2.61 -4.64
C GLU A 100 11.77 -1.43 -4.69
N SER A 101 10.68 -1.47 -3.92
CA SER A 101 9.71 -0.37 -3.86
C SER A 101 10.31 0.92 -3.29
N ASN A 102 11.25 0.79 -2.35
CA ASN A 102 12.03 1.93 -1.82
C ASN A 102 13.21 2.33 -2.72
N GLN A 103 13.47 1.60 -3.81
CA GLN A 103 14.65 1.76 -4.68
C GLN A 103 15.99 1.60 -3.94
N PHE A 104 16.02 0.75 -2.91
CA PHE A 104 17.25 0.42 -2.19
C PHE A 104 18.03 -0.66 -2.93
N GLN A 105 19.33 -0.43 -3.11
CA GLN A 105 20.22 -1.42 -3.71
C GLN A 105 20.36 -2.62 -2.77
N TYR A 106 20.27 -3.82 -3.33
CA TYR A 106 20.41 -5.05 -2.57
C TYR A 106 21.17 -6.11 -3.38
N HIS A 107 21.72 -7.07 -2.65
CA HIS A 107 22.36 -8.27 -3.16
C HIS A 107 21.72 -9.45 -2.46
N SER A 108 21.04 -10.33 -3.19
CA SER A 108 20.44 -11.55 -2.62
C SER A 108 21.34 -12.76 -2.79
N GLU A 109 21.55 -13.52 -1.72
CA GLU A 109 22.25 -14.81 -1.75
C GLU A 109 21.44 -15.88 -1.05
N ILE A 110 21.55 -17.13 -1.50
CA ILE A 110 21.01 -18.25 -0.73
C ILE A 110 21.89 -18.44 0.49
N ALA A 111 21.29 -18.48 1.68
CA ALA A 111 22.01 -18.60 2.94
C ALA A 111 22.94 -19.84 2.92
N PRO A 112 24.26 -19.66 3.02
CA PRO A 112 25.19 -20.76 2.87
C PRO A 112 25.04 -21.74 4.03
N GLY A 113 24.87 -23.03 3.73
CA GLY A 113 24.85 -24.08 4.76
C GLY A 113 26.25 -24.45 5.24
N LYS A 114 27.18 -24.68 4.31
CA LYS A 114 28.62 -24.95 4.53
C LYS A 114 29.51 -24.28 3.47
N GLY A 115 28.93 -23.39 2.66
CA GLY A 115 29.63 -22.70 1.58
C GLY A 115 30.19 -21.35 2.04
N ASP A 116 30.98 -20.71 1.19
CA ASP A 116 31.54 -19.39 1.48
C ASP A 116 30.47 -18.30 1.45
N ILE A 117 30.59 -17.32 2.34
CA ILE A 117 29.81 -16.08 2.28
C ILE A 117 30.33 -15.17 1.14
N PRO A 118 29.49 -14.31 0.55
CA PRO A 118 29.95 -13.37 -0.46
C PRO A 118 31.00 -12.40 0.11
N PRO A 119 31.89 -11.83 -0.73
CA PRO A 119 32.88 -10.87 -0.27
C PRO A 119 32.22 -9.68 0.44
N LEU A 120 32.60 -9.43 1.69
CA LEU A 120 32.01 -8.38 2.52
C LEU A 120 32.69 -7.01 2.35
N THR A 121 33.93 -6.98 1.86
CA THR A 121 34.71 -5.75 1.65
C THR A 121 35.18 -5.63 0.20
N HIS A 122 35.36 -4.40 -0.25
CA HIS A 122 35.99 -4.09 -1.54
C HIS A 122 36.85 -2.84 -1.39
N LYS A 123 38.14 -2.93 -1.73
CA LYS A 123 39.10 -1.81 -1.66
C LYS A 123 39.10 -1.10 -0.29
N GLY A 124 39.05 -1.87 0.80
CA GLY A 124 39.07 -1.35 2.18
C GLY A 124 37.76 -0.69 2.66
N ARG A 125 36.67 -0.78 1.89
CA ARG A 125 35.32 -0.34 2.26
C ARG A 125 34.40 -1.54 2.46
N GLY A 126 33.44 -1.40 3.36
CA GLY A 126 32.37 -2.39 3.53
C GLY A 126 31.37 -2.31 2.39
N ARG A 127 31.02 -3.45 1.80
CA ARG A 127 30.13 -3.50 0.63
C ARG A 127 28.65 -3.35 1.01
N TYR A 128 28.30 -3.61 2.26
CA TYR A 128 26.92 -3.68 2.71
C TYR A 128 26.69 -2.80 3.95
N ALA A 129 25.62 -2.02 3.94
CA ALA A 129 25.22 -1.18 5.08
C ALA A 129 24.39 -1.95 6.12
N LEU A 130 23.72 -3.01 5.69
CA LEU A 130 22.75 -3.82 6.44
C LEU A 130 22.78 -5.27 5.93
N ILE A 131 22.59 -6.23 6.82
CA ILE A 131 22.41 -7.65 6.48
C ILE A 131 21.02 -8.08 6.94
N ILE A 132 20.29 -8.81 6.09
CA ILE A 132 18.96 -9.34 6.39
C ILE A 132 18.98 -10.86 6.22
N TYR A 133 18.50 -11.59 7.23
CA TYR A 133 18.29 -13.03 7.16
C TYR A 133 16.78 -13.32 7.13
N GLU A 134 16.32 -13.93 6.03
CA GLU A 134 14.97 -14.52 5.96
C GLU A 134 14.77 -15.58 7.04
N ASN A 135 15.83 -16.30 7.41
CA ASN A 135 15.83 -17.25 8.50
C ASN A 135 17.04 -17.02 9.40
N MET A 136 16.81 -16.43 10.57
CA MET A 136 17.84 -16.12 11.56
C MET A 136 18.60 -17.37 12.02
N MET A 137 17.98 -18.56 11.98
CA MET A 137 18.65 -19.80 12.35
C MET A 137 19.83 -20.13 11.43
N LYS A 138 19.87 -19.60 10.20
CA LYS A 138 21.03 -19.74 9.30
C LYS A 138 22.24 -18.96 9.79
N TYR A 139 22.03 -17.79 10.37
CA TYR A 139 23.10 -17.01 11.02
C TYR A 139 23.55 -17.67 12.34
N ILE A 140 22.61 -18.17 13.14
CA ILE A 140 22.92 -18.84 14.43
C ILE A 140 23.69 -20.14 14.25
N ASN A 141 23.34 -20.93 13.23
CA ASN A 141 23.93 -22.25 12.97
C ASN A 141 25.04 -22.22 11.90
N MET A 142 25.48 -21.03 11.49
CA MET A 142 26.61 -20.84 10.58
C MET A 142 27.87 -21.50 11.17
N ASP A 143 28.75 -22.02 10.32
CA ASP A 143 30.05 -22.52 10.77
C ASP A 143 30.86 -21.39 11.42
N SER A 144 31.75 -21.76 12.34
CA SER A 144 32.48 -20.78 13.17
C SER A 144 33.34 -19.84 12.36
N TRP A 145 33.91 -20.28 11.22
CA TRP A 145 34.81 -19.45 10.43
C TRP A 145 34.04 -18.34 9.70
N ASN A 146 32.98 -18.70 8.96
CA ASN A 146 32.11 -17.73 8.31
C ASN A 146 31.44 -16.80 9.33
N ARG A 147 31.03 -17.36 10.48
CA ARG A 147 30.40 -16.59 11.55
C ARG A 147 31.35 -15.54 12.12
N ASP A 148 32.59 -15.92 12.45
CA ASP A 148 33.61 -15.00 12.96
C ASP A 148 33.96 -13.92 11.93
N LEU A 149 34.02 -14.27 10.64
CA LEU A 149 34.27 -13.31 9.56
C LEU A 149 33.16 -12.27 9.46
N LEU A 150 31.89 -12.71 9.49
CA LEU A 150 30.74 -11.83 9.41
C LEU A 150 30.58 -10.96 10.67
N ASP A 151 30.80 -11.52 11.86
CA ASP A 151 30.72 -10.78 13.12
C ASP A 151 31.83 -9.70 13.19
N LYS A 152 33.06 -10.02 12.77
CA LYS A 152 34.16 -9.02 12.64
C LYS A 152 33.78 -7.90 11.68
N TYR A 153 33.19 -8.25 10.53
CA TYR A 153 32.71 -7.26 9.57
C TYR A 153 31.63 -6.35 10.17
N CYS A 154 30.63 -6.92 10.85
CA CYS A 154 29.57 -6.18 11.51
C CYS A 154 30.10 -5.20 12.57
N VAL A 155 31.08 -5.63 13.38
CA VAL A 155 31.70 -4.78 14.40
C VAL A 155 32.58 -3.70 13.76
N GLU A 156 33.43 -4.04 12.79
CA GLU A 156 34.38 -3.11 12.16
C GLU A 156 33.65 -2.00 11.37
N TYR A 157 32.62 -2.38 10.61
CA TYR A 157 31.89 -1.47 9.72
C TYR A 157 30.55 -1.00 10.29
N SER A 158 30.25 -1.30 11.57
CA SER A 158 28.98 -0.96 12.23
C SER A 158 27.77 -1.39 11.41
N VAL A 159 27.73 -2.65 10.97
CA VAL A 159 26.63 -3.21 10.16
C VAL A 159 25.68 -3.98 11.05
N GLY A 160 24.42 -3.56 11.08
CA GLY A 160 23.35 -4.23 11.82
C GLY A 160 22.77 -5.43 11.06
N ILE A 161 21.99 -6.25 11.77
CA ILE A 161 21.32 -7.44 11.23
C ILE A 161 19.82 -7.39 11.47
N ILE A 162 19.01 -7.62 10.45
CA ILE A 162 17.58 -7.95 10.61
C ILE A 162 17.42 -9.47 10.45
N GLY A 163 16.73 -10.12 11.37
CA GLY A 163 16.50 -11.56 11.33
C GLY A 163 15.04 -11.91 11.51
N PHE A 164 14.52 -12.81 10.69
CA PHE A 164 13.20 -13.39 10.87
C PHE A 164 13.32 -14.81 11.41
N HIS A 165 12.45 -15.16 12.35
CA HIS A 165 12.29 -16.53 12.81
C HIS A 165 10.81 -16.87 12.80
N LYS A 166 10.46 -17.84 11.95
CA LYS A 166 9.12 -18.40 11.87
C LYS A 166 9.19 -19.87 12.28
N ALA A 167 8.47 -20.22 13.34
CA ALA A 167 8.39 -21.60 13.79
C ALA A 167 7.65 -22.47 12.77
N ASN A 168 7.95 -23.76 12.77
CA ASN A 168 7.20 -24.79 12.06
C ASN A 168 6.66 -25.82 13.06
N GLU A 169 5.84 -26.75 12.60
CA GLU A 169 5.21 -27.78 13.44
C GLU A 169 6.23 -28.63 14.21
N ASN A 170 7.43 -28.81 13.66
CA ASN A 170 8.52 -29.59 14.26
C ASN A 170 9.42 -28.76 15.20
N SER A 171 9.17 -27.45 15.32
CA SER A 171 9.99 -26.57 16.14
C SER A 171 9.72 -26.83 17.63
N PRO A 172 10.76 -27.01 18.47
CA PRO A 172 10.57 -27.20 19.90
C PRO A 172 9.82 -26.01 20.51
N PRO A 173 8.94 -26.22 21.51
CA PRO A 173 8.16 -25.14 22.12
C PRO A 173 9.03 -24.03 22.72
N VAL A 174 10.19 -24.37 23.28
CA VAL A 174 11.15 -23.41 23.82
C VAL A 174 12.54 -23.73 23.29
N VAL A 175 13.23 -22.72 22.75
CA VAL A 175 14.59 -22.83 22.22
C VAL A 175 15.46 -21.71 22.79
N LYS A 176 16.57 -22.05 23.44
CA LYS A 176 17.62 -21.07 23.77
C LYS A 176 18.50 -20.87 22.54
N LEU A 177 18.62 -19.64 22.06
CA LEU A 177 19.51 -19.34 20.93
C LEU A 177 20.97 -19.56 21.32
N LYS A 178 21.67 -20.38 20.55
CA LYS A 178 23.07 -20.71 20.79
C LYS A 178 23.93 -19.45 20.72
N GLY A 179 24.72 -19.20 21.77
CA GLY A 179 25.60 -18.03 21.86
C GLY A 179 24.91 -16.73 22.26
N PHE A 180 23.59 -16.74 22.51
CA PHE A 180 22.82 -15.56 22.88
C PHE A 180 22.06 -15.76 24.19
N PRO A 181 21.92 -14.72 25.02
CA PRO A 181 21.04 -14.76 26.19
C PRO A 181 19.58 -14.52 25.77
N LEU A 182 19.07 -15.26 24.79
CA LEU A 182 17.73 -15.10 24.22
C LEU A 182 17.02 -16.46 24.11
N TYR A 183 15.77 -16.50 24.56
CA TYR A 183 14.89 -17.66 24.48
C TYR A 183 13.76 -17.35 23.49
N LEU A 184 13.42 -18.34 22.66
CA LEU A 184 12.31 -18.32 21.73
C LEU A 184 11.22 -19.24 22.26
N HIS A 185 9.99 -18.75 22.30
CA HIS A 185 8.80 -19.56 22.58
C HIS A 185 7.95 -19.62 21.30
N ASN A 186 7.82 -20.81 20.73
CA ASN A 186 7.30 -21.04 19.38
C ASN A 186 5.83 -21.50 19.40
N ASN A 187 5.17 -21.39 18.24
CA ASN A 187 3.83 -21.93 17.96
C ASN A 187 2.75 -21.41 18.92
N LEU A 188 2.70 -20.09 19.08
CA LEU A 188 1.68 -19.40 19.88
C LEU A 188 0.60 -18.74 19.02
N GLY A 189 -0.65 -18.86 19.45
CA GLY A 189 -1.74 -18.01 18.99
C GLY A 189 -1.74 -16.68 19.75
N LEU A 190 -1.70 -15.56 19.03
CA LEU A 190 -1.60 -14.22 19.62
C LEU A 190 -2.76 -13.33 19.19
N LYS A 191 -3.00 -12.27 19.95
CA LYS A 191 -3.99 -11.22 19.66
C LYS A 191 -3.54 -9.88 20.26
N ASP A 192 -4.20 -8.81 19.86
CA ASP A 192 -4.06 -7.47 20.47
C ASP A 192 -2.58 -7.02 20.53
N CYS A 193 -2.00 -6.71 19.38
CA CYS A 193 -0.61 -6.30 19.25
C CYS A 193 -0.45 -4.79 19.45
N CYS A 194 0.55 -4.37 20.21
CA CYS A 194 0.87 -2.97 20.45
C CYS A 194 2.32 -2.63 20.11
N VAL A 195 2.50 -1.40 19.63
CA VAL A 195 3.81 -0.79 19.39
C VAL A 195 4.32 -0.17 20.68
N ASN A 196 5.56 -0.48 21.08
CA ASN A 196 6.18 0.12 22.26
C ASN A 196 6.63 1.57 21.98
N PRO A 197 6.00 2.61 22.58
CA PRO A 197 6.33 4.01 22.32
C PRO A 197 7.75 4.42 22.72
N ARG A 198 8.44 3.60 23.54
CA ARG A 198 9.81 3.90 23.99
C ARG A 198 10.88 3.34 23.06
N SER A 199 10.51 2.57 22.04
CA SER A 199 11.51 1.98 21.15
C SER A 199 12.19 3.07 20.33
N PRO A 200 13.53 3.20 20.40
CA PRO A 200 14.28 4.19 19.60
C PRO A 200 14.30 3.84 18.11
N LEU A 201 13.81 2.65 17.74
CA LEU A 201 13.65 2.20 16.37
C LEU A 201 12.61 3.02 15.59
N LEU A 202 11.57 3.51 16.27
CA LEU A 202 10.39 4.09 15.63
C LEU A 202 10.74 5.45 15.02
N TYR A 203 10.49 5.57 13.71
CA TYR A 203 10.69 6.82 12.98
C TYR A 203 9.44 7.16 12.17
N ILE A 204 8.99 6.23 11.32
CA ILE A 204 7.74 6.32 10.59
C ILE A 204 6.59 5.87 11.48
N THR A 205 6.76 4.80 12.25
CA THR A 205 5.67 4.17 13.02
C THR A 205 5.24 5.03 14.21
N LYS A 206 3.93 5.18 14.42
CA LYS A 206 3.37 5.70 15.67
C LYS A 206 3.01 4.57 16.62
N ALA A 207 3.05 4.89 17.91
CA ALA A 207 2.72 3.94 18.94
C ALA A 207 1.20 3.76 19.06
N GLU A 208 0.71 2.69 18.45
CA GLU A 208 -0.73 2.36 18.37
C GLU A 208 -0.94 0.86 18.67
N ALA A 209 -2.20 0.45 18.81
CA ALA A 209 -2.59 -0.94 19.11
C ALA A 209 -3.54 -1.52 18.06
N ASP A 210 -3.18 -2.67 17.51
CA ASP A 210 -3.94 -3.45 16.56
C ASP A 210 -4.73 -4.52 17.32
N ARG A 211 -6.05 -4.37 17.36
CA ARG A 211 -6.94 -5.21 18.17
C ARG A 211 -7.46 -6.38 17.37
N GLY A 212 -7.63 -7.51 18.06
CA GLY A 212 -8.13 -8.74 17.47
C GLY A 212 -7.05 -9.78 17.22
N PRO A 213 -7.40 -10.92 16.59
CA PRO A 213 -6.49 -12.04 16.42
C PRO A 213 -5.38 -11.71 15.43
N LEU A 214 -4.15 -12.10 15.78
CA LEU A 214 -3.03 -12.08 14.84
C LEU A 214 -3.15 -13.25 13.85
N PRO A 215 -2.60 -13.12 12.63
CA PRO A 215 -2.71 -14.16 11.61
C PRO A 215 -1.92 -15.42 11.99
N GLY A 216 -2.62 -16.56 12.08
CA GLY A 216 -2.02 -17.87 12.37
C GLY A 216 -1.73 -18.11 13.85
N ASP A 217 -1.28 -19.34 14.14
CA ASP A 217 -0.94 -19.80 15.49
C ASP A 217 0.55 -20.27 15.57
N ASP A 218 1.36 -19.89 14.58
CA ASP A 218 2.78 -20.23 14.38
C ASP A 218 3.73 -19.09 14.84
N TRP A 219 3.28 -18.24 15.76
CA TRP A 219 4.07 -17.11 16.25
C TRP A 219 5.19 -17.55 17.18
N THR A 220 6.31 -16.86 17.07
CA THR A 220 7.40 -16.93 18.03
C THR A 220 7.47 -15.65 18.85
N VAL A 221 7.66 -15.79 20.16
CA VAL A 221 7.90 -14.65 21.05
C VAL A 221 9.26 -14.76 21.70
N PHE A 222 9.85 -13.60 21.99
CA PHE A 222 11.20 -13.46 22.52
C PHE A 222 11.18 -13.22 24.02
N HIS A 223 12.04 -13.94 24.75
CA HIS A 223 12.23 -13.76 26.18
C HIS A 223 13.73 -13.66 26.51
N SER A 224 14.12 -12.63 27.26
CA SER A 224 15.49 -12.45 27.72
C SER A 224 15.53 -11.79 29.09
N ASN A 225 16.55 -12.14 29.87
CA ASN A 225 16.89 -11.45 31.12
C ASN A 225 18.09 -10.49 30.92
N HIS A 226 18.57 -10.30 29.69
CA HIS A 226 19.73 -9.46 29.40
C HIS A 226 19.30 -8.07 28.91
N SER A 227 19.91 -7.01 29.45
CA SER A 227 19.58 -5.61 29.15
C SER A 227 19.88 -5.15 27.71
N THR A 228 20.32 -6.04 26.82
CA THR A 228 20.57 -5.71 25.41
C THR A 228 19.31 -5.75 24.59
N TYR A 229 18.28 -6.49 25.04
CA TYR A 229 17.06 -6.70 24.29
C TYR A 229 15.97 -5.75 24.77
N GLU A 230 15.46 -4.93 23.85
CA GLU A 230 14.35 -4.02 24.08
C GLU A 230 13.13 -4.42 23.22
N PRO A 231 11.92 -4.42 23.78
CA PRO A 231 10.73 -4.77 23.02
C PRO A 231 10.37 -3.67 22.02
N VAL A 232 9.98 -4.07 20.80
CA VAL A 232 9.45 -3.16 19.76
C VAL A 232 7.95 -3.39 19.58
N LEU A 233 7.54 -4.64 19.38
CA LEU A 233 6.14 -5.06 19.34
C LEU A 233 5.85 -6.05 20.47
N LEU A 234 4.67 -5.91 21.06
CA LEU A 234 4.17 -6.73 22.15
C LEU A 234 2.76 -7.22 21.80
N ALA A 235 2.40 -8.45 22.12
CA ALA A 235 1.06 -8.99 21.87
C ALA A 235 0.56 -9.83 23.04
N LYS A 236 -0.75 -9.92 23.20
CA LYS A 236 -1.38 -10.78 24.21
C LYS A 236 -1.46 -12.21 23.70
N SER A 237 -1.35 -13.18 24.60
CA SER A 237 -1.69 -14.57 24.28
C SER A 237 -3.19 -14.70 24.00
N ARG A 238 -3.53 -15.43 22.94
CA ARG A 238 -4.92 -15.87 22.70
C ARG A 238 -5.18 -17.03 23.66
N GLN A 239 -5.47 -16.75 24.93
CA GLN A 239 -5.75 -17.79 25.94
C GLN A 239 -6.80 -18.77 25.39
N THR A 240 -6.40 -20.03 25.21
CA THR A 240 -7.31 -21.15 25.39
C THR A 240 -7.57 -21.26 26.88
N THR A 241 -8.82 -21.14 27.30
CA THR A 241 -9.29 -21.80 28.52
C THR A 241 -8.87 -23.27 28.42
N GLU A 242 -7.72 -23.63 29.01
CA GLU A 242 -7.27 -24.96 29.47
C GLU A 242 -5.72 -25.06 29.50
N GLY A 243 -5.15 -24.96 30.71
CA GLY A 243 -4.11 -25.87 31.23
C GLY A 243 -2.66 -25.85 30.74
N ASN A 244 -2.32 -25.34 29.54
CA ASN A 244 -1.00 -25.65 28.92
C ASN A 244 -0.06 -24.45 28.66
N ALA A 245 -0.20 -23.33 29.37
CA ALA A 245 0.80 -22.26 29.30
C ALA A 245 2.10 -22.69 30.03
N PRO A 246 3.31 -22.55 29.44
CA PRO A 246 4.56 -22.81 30.13
C PRO A 246 4.68 -21.99 31.42
N PRO A 247 5.20 -22.54 32.54
CA PRO A 247 5.27 -21.84 33.83
C PRO A 247 6.01 -20.49 33.78
N ALA A 248 6.93 -20.31 32.83
CA ALA A 248 7.68 -19.06 32.62
C ALA A 248 6.86 -17.94 31.96
N LEU A 249 5.73 -18.26 31.32
CA LEU A 249 4.81 -17.32 30.68
C LEU A 249 3.52 -17.12 31.49
N SER A 250 3.27 -17.99 32.50
CA SER A 250 2.17 -17.84 33.45
C SER A 250 2.32 -16.52 34.25
N GLY A 251 1.51 -15.52 33.90
CA GLY A 251 1.48 -14.21 34.56
C GLY A 251 1.97 -13.03 33.71
N GLN A 252 2.56 -13.27 32.54
CA GLN A 252 2.86 -12.19 31.58
C GLN A 252 1.64 -11.92 30.71
N SER A 253 1.07 -10.71 30.81
CA SER A 253 -0.05 -10.28 29.97
C SER A 253 0.37 -9.99 28.52
N LEU A 254 1.65 -9.70 28.29
CA LEU A 254 2.22 -9.29 27.00
C LEU A 254 3.49 -10.07 26.67
N HIS A 255 3.61 -10.49 25.41
CA HIS A 255 4.75 -11.22 24.87
C HIS A 255 5.42 -10.44 23.74
N ILE A 256 6.74 -10.46 23.67
CA ILE A 256 7.53 -9.69 22.69
C ILE A 256 7.52 -10.42 21.34
N THR A 257 6.93 -9.83 20.31
CA THR A 257 6.88 -10.41 18.95
C THR A 257 7.93 -9.82 18.01
N VAL A 258 8.43 -8.63 18.32
CA VAL A 258 9.61 -8.02 17.68
C VAL A 258 10.50 -7.42 18.75
N VAL A 259 11.79 -7.75 18.69
CA VAL A 259 12.79 -7.32 19.69
C VAL A 259 13.98 -6.65 19.01
N GLN A 260 14.46 -5.57 19.60
CA GLN A 260 15.70 -4.89 19.22
C GLN A 260 16.82 -5.37 20.14
N ASP A 261 17.92 -5.84 19.56
CA ASP A 261 19.19 -6.09 20.24
C ASP A 261 20.09 -4.86 20.05
N LEU A 262 20.44 -4.20 21.15
CA LEU A 262 21.31 -3.03 21.17
C LEU A 262 22.79 -3.37 20.93
N GLY A 263 23.14 -4.65 20.86
CA GLY A 263 24.51 -5.13 20.65
C GLY A 263 25.41 -5.00 21.87
N LEU A 264 24.84 -4.93 23.08
CA LEU A 264 25.63 -4.83 24.32
C LEU A 264 26.35 -6.14 24.69
N HIS A 265 25.94 -7.26 24.10
CA HIS A 265 26.54 -8.56 24.34
C HIS A 265 27.77 -8.83 23.45
N ASP A 266 27.71 -8.47 22.17
CA ASP A 266 28.73 -8.81 21.17
C ASP A 266 29.12 -7.66 20.22
N GLY A 267 28.58 -6.46 20.43
CA GLY A 267 28.87 -5.28 19.62
C GLY A 267 28.03 -5.13 18.35
N ILE A 268 27.07 -6.03 18.08
CA ILE A 268 26.30 -6.05 16.84
C ILE A 268 24.82 -5.73 17.15
N GLN A 269 24.29 -4.69 16.52
CA GLN A 269 22.88 -4.32 16.67
C GLN A 269 22.00 -5.18 15.77
N ARG A 270 20.85 -5.62 16.29
CA ARG A 270 19.90 -6.46 15.55
C ARG A 270 18.45 -6.10 15.77
N VAL A 271 17.58 -6.46 14.84
CA VAL A 271 16.13 -6.47 15.03
C VAL A 271 15.60 -7.83 14.61
N LEU A 272 14.90 -8.51 15.51
CA LEU A 272 14.42 -9.87 15.31
C LEU A 272 12.89 -9.91 15.29
N PHE A 273 12.34 -10.53 14.25
CA PHE A 273 10.91 -10.71 14.03
C PHE A 273 10.50 -12.14 14.32
N GLY A 274 9.47 -12.33 15.14
CA GLY A 274 8.94 -13.64 15.56
C GLY A 274 7.88 -14.21 14.62
N HIS A 275 7.76 -13.66 13.41
CA HIS A 275 6.92 -14.15 12.32
C HIS A 275 7.39 -13.51 11.00
N ASN A 276 6.74 -13.81 9.89
CA ASN A 276 7.01 -13.23 8.57
C ASN A 276 6.36 -11.85 8.37
N LEU A 277 6.39 -11.35 7.13
CA LEU A 277 5.82 -10.06 6.73
C LEU A 277 4.34 -10.13 6.30
N ASN A 278 3.62 -11.24 6.52
CA ASN A 278 2.18 -11.32 6.22
C ASN A 278 1.36 -10.47 7.19
N TYR A 279 1.87 -10.26 8.41
CA TYR A 279 1.30 -9.31 9.34
C TYR A 279 1.71 -7.88 8.97
N TRP A 280 0.71 -7.01 8.78
CA TRP A 280 0.93 -5.68 8.20
C TRP A 280 1.83 -4.78 9.06
N LEU A 281 1.72 -4.86 10.39
CA LEU A 281 2.54 -4.05 11.30
C LEU A 281 4.02 -4.48 11.26
N HIS A 282 4.32 -5.74 10.96
CA HIS A 282 5.70 -6.17 10.70
C HIS A 282 6.31 -5.45 9.50
N ARG A 283 5.53 -5.19 8.44
CA ARG A 283 6.03 -4.43 7.27
C ARG A 283 6.40 -3.00 7.66
N LEU A 284 5.60 -2.37 8.51
CA LEU A 284 5.84 -1.01 9.00
C LEU A 284 7.12 -0.95 9.88
N ILE A 285 7.23 -1.85 10.86
CA ILE A 285 8.41 -1.95 11.72
C ILE A 285 9.66 -2.36 10.92
N PHE A 286 9.51 -3.17 9.87
CA PHE A 286 10.61 -3.56 9.00
C PHE A 286 11.22 -2.34 8.27
N VAL A 287 10.41 -1.41 7.77
CA VAL A 287 10.91 -0.17 7.16
C VAL A 287 11.67 0.69 8.20
N ASP A 288 11.14 0.82 9.41
CA ASP A 288 11.83 1.51 10.50
C ASP A 288 13.14 0.82 10.89
N ALA A 289 13.18 -0.52 10.91
CA ALA A 289 14.39 -1.28 11.20
C ALA A 289 15.49 -1.09 10.15
N ILE A 290 15.14 -1.04 8.87
CA ILE A 290 16.09 -0.74 7.78
C ILE A 290 16.67 0.67 7.96
N SER A 291 15.80 1.66 8.21
CA SER A 291 16.22 3.05 8.44
C SER A 291 17.15 3.14 9.65
N PHE A 292 16.76 2.55 10.78
CA PHE A 292 17.52 2.61 12.02
C PHE A 292 18.89 1.93 11.86
N LEU A 293 18.94 0.66 11.46
CA LEU A 293 20.19 -0.13 11.38
C LEU A 293 21.13 0.30 10.25
N SER A 294 20.64 1.06 9.28
CA SER A 294 21.47 1.69 8.24
C SER A 294 22.02 3.07 8.65
N GLY A 295 21.71 3.56 9.86
CA GLY A 295 22.06 4.92 10.29
C GLY A 295 21.36 5.98 9.43
N LYS A 296 20.11 5.71 9.03
CA LYS A 296 19.26 6.53 8.14
C LYS A 296 19.77 6.68 6.70
N LYS A 297 20.83 5.98 6.28
CA LYS A 297 21.27 5.99 4.88
C LYS A 297 20.28 5.29 3.93
N LEU A 298 19.58 4.29 4.42
CA LEU A 298 18.50 3.61 3.69
C LEU A 298 17.17 4.05 4.30
N SER A 299 16.77 5.29 4.01
CA SER A 299 15.52 5.86 4.49
C SER A 299 14.90 6.78 3.46
N LEU A 300 13.56 6.82 3.44
CA LEU A 300 12.80 7.82 2.70
C LEU A 300 12.46 8.98 3.64
N SER A 301 12.17 10.14 3.06
CA SER A 301 11.59 11.28 3.79
C SER A 301 10.28 10.88 4.49
N LEU A 302 9.79 11.66 5.46
CA LEU A 302 8.42 11.51 5.99
C LEU A 302 7.36 12.13 5.07
N GLU A 303 7.78 12.95 4.11
CA GLU A 303 6.88 13.55 3.12
C GLU A 303 6.36 12.50 2.14
N ARG A 304 5.06 12.50 1.90
CA ARG A 304 4.40 11.72 0.84
C ARG A 304 3.53 12.65 0.01
N TYR A 305 3.65 12.54 -1.31
CA TYR A 305 2.81 13.28 -2.23
C TYR A 305 1.74 12.38 -2.82
N ILE A 306 0.48 12.80 -2.71
CA ILE A 306 -0.67 12.06 -3.21
C ILE A 306 -1.43 12.96 -4.19
N LEU A 307 -1.73 12.42 -5.37
CA LEU A 307 -2.66 13.00 -6.33
C LEU A 307 -3.75 11.97 -6.62
N VAL A 308 -5.02 12.39 -6.58
CA VAL A 308 -6.16 11.54 -6.94
C VAL A 308 -6.78 12.12 -8.21
N ASP A 309 -6.59 11.39 -9.29
CA ASP A 309 -7.18 11.71 -10.59
C ASP A 309 -8.50 10.93 -10.73
N ILE A 310 -9.57 11.65 -11.06
CA ILE A 310 -10.90 11.12 -11.38
C ILE A 310 -11.07 11.23 -12.88
N ASP A 311 -10.79 10.16 -13.60
CA ASP A 311 -11.02 10.07 -15.04
C ASP A 311 -12.53 10.01 -15.31
N ASP A 312 -12.91 10.12 -16.59
CA ASP A 312 -14.27 9.87 -17.05
C ASP A 312 -15.33 10.85 -16.52
N ILE A 313 -14.97 12.09 -16.18
CA ILE A 313 -15.96 13.12 -15.89
C ILE A 313 -16.83 13.38 -17.13
N PHE A 314 -18.14 13.32 -16.92
CA PHE A 314 -19.22 13.22 -17.90
C PHE A 314 -19.32 11.89 -18.66
N VAL A 315 -18.40 10.96 -18.51
CA VAL A 315 -18.44 9.66 -19.19
C VAL A 315 -19.05 8.61 -18.26
N GLY A 316 -20.07 7.90 -18.73
CA GLY A 316 -20.71 6.85 -17.94
C GLY A 316 -22.07 6.47 -18.50
N LYS A 317 -22.53 5.27 -18.16
CA LYS A 317 -23.91 4.86 -18.48
C LYS A 317 -24.86 5.41 -17.43
N GLU A 318 -26.10 5.62 -17.82
CA GLU A 318 -27.21 5.92 -16.91
C GLU A 318 -27.21 4.99 -15.69
N GLY A 319 -27.39 5.56 -14.49
CA GLY A 319 -27.37 4.85 -13.21
C GLY A 319 -25.98 4.67 -12.60
N THR A 320 -24.92 5.09 -13.31
CA THR A 320 -23.54 5.02 -12.81
C THR A 320 -22.91 6.39 -12.59
N ARG A 321 -23.62 7.47 -12.96
CA ARG A 321 -23.07 8.83 -12.90
C ARG A 321 -23.31 9.45 -11.53
N MET A 322 -22.65 10.56 -11.28
CA MET A 322 -22.86 11.34 -10.05
C MET A 322 -24.11 12.19 -10.17
N ASN A 323 -24.96 12.18 -9.15
CA ASN A 323 -26.03 13.16 -9.01
C ASN A 323 -25.60 14.34 -8.13
N VAL A 324 -26.51 15.29 -7.90
CA VAL A 324 -26.29 16.46 -7.03
C VAL A 324 -25.76 16.10 -5.64
N HIS A 325 -26.23 15.03 -5.02
CA HIS A 325 -25.78 14.62 -3.69
C HIS A 325 -24.35 14.09 -3.71
N ASP A 326 -23.98 13.38 -4.78
CA ASP A 326 -22.64 12.83 -4.95
C ASP A 326 -21.61 13.95 -5.15
N VAL A 327 -21.93 14.94 -5.98
CA VAL A 327 -21.06 16.10 -6.24
C VAL A 327 -20.85 16.95 -4.97
N LYS A 328 -21.91 17.14 -4.16
CA LYS A 328 -21.78 17.80 -2.85
C LYS A 328 -20.87 17.00 -1.92
N ALA A 329 -21.07 15.68 -1.85
CA ALA A 329 -20.23 14.81 -1.03
C ALA A 329 -18.76 14.81 -1.48
N LEU A 330 -18.50 14.91 -2.79
CA LEU A 330 -17.16 15.06 -3.35
C LEU A 330 -16.47 16.33 -2.82
N LEU A 331 -17.17 17.47 -2.87
CA LEU A 331 -16.65 18.75 -2.37
C LEU A 331 -16.45 18.73 -0.84
N ASP A 332 -17.44 18.23 -0.10
CA ASP A 332 -17.36 18.12 1.37
C ASP A 332 -16.19 17.22 1.79
N THR A 333 -15.99 16.10 1.08
CA THR A 333 -14.89 15.17 1.34
C THR A 333 -13.54 15.77 0.95
N GLN A 334 -13.46 16.54 -0.13
CA GLN A 334 -12.25 17.29 -0.46
C GLN A 334 -11.84 18.21 0.69
N ASN A 335 -12.80 18.93 1.27
CA ASN A 335 -12.57 19.81 2.41
C ASN A 335 -12.16 19.05 3.67
N LEU A 336 -12.77 17.88 3.93
CA LEU A 336 -12.32 16.97 4.99
C LEU A 336 -10.88 16.54 4.77
N LEU A 337 -10.53 16.05 3.57
CA LEU A 337 -9.19 15.59 3.23
C LEU A 337 -8.15 16.69 3.31
N ARG A 338 -8.49 17.96 3.06
CA ARG A 338 -7.59 19.12 3.26
C ARG A 338 -7.13 19.27 4.72
N SER A 339 -7.87 18.74 5.70
CA SER A 339 -7.43 18.74 7.11
C SER A 339 -6.34 17.71 7.42
N GLN A 340 -6.14 16.73 6.53
CA GLN A 340 -5.22 15.60 6.72
C GLN A 340 -4.10 15.55 5.66
N ILE A 341 -4.39 16.07 4.47
CA ILE A 341 -3.51 16.13 3.31
C ILE A 341 -3.39 17.59 2.90
N THR A 342 -2.19 18.14 3.02
CA THR A 342 -1.94 19.56 2.75
C THR A 342 -2.21 19.87 1.28
N ASN A 343 -3.01 20.90 1.01
CA ASN A 343 -3.40 21.36 -0.34
C ASN A 343 -4.16 20.32 -1.17
N PHE A 344 -4.88 19.39 -0.53
CA PHE A 344 -5.62 18.37 -1.25
C PHE A 344 -6.68 18.99 -2.17
N THR A 345 -6.67 18.55 -3.43
CA THR A 345 -7.65 18.90 -4.46
C THR A 345 -7.79 17.71 -5.40
N PHE A 346 -9.02 17.27 -5.66
CA PHE A 346 -9.30 16.26 -6.67
C PHE A 346 -9.04 16.84 -8.06
N ASN A 347 -8.50 16.00 -8.95
CA ASN A 347 -8.15 16.38 -10.30
C ASN A 347 -9.08 15.63 -11.28
N LEU A 348 -9.90 16.37 -12.03
CA LEU A 348 -11.04 15.88 -12.78
C LEU A 348 -10.73 15.79 -14.28
N GLY A 349 -10.73 14.58 -14.81
CA GLY A 349 -10.48 14.27 -16.21
C GLY A 349 -11.76 14.24 -17.01
N PHE A 350 -11.98 15.21 -17.90
CA PHE A 350 -13.29 15.38 -18.56
C PHE A 350 -13.28 15.08 -20.06
N SER A 351 -14.42 14.57 -20.54
CA SER A 351 -14.77 14.40 -21.95
C SER A 351 -16.11 15.07 -22.25
N GLY A 352 -16.07 16.31 -22.75
CA GLY A 352 -17.26 17.17 -22.87
C GLY A 352 -18.37 16.65 -23.80
N LYS A 353 -18.09 15.68 -24.68
CA LYS A 353 -19.11 15.09 -25.58
C LYS A 353 -20.28 14.48 -24.83
N PHE A 354 -20.04 14.02 -23.60
CA PHE A 354 -20.98 13.25 -22.80
C PHE A 354 -21.62 14.07 -21.68
N TYR A 355 -21.47 15.40 -21.73
CA TYR A 355 -22.24 16.30 -20.88
C TYR A 355 -23.73 16.15 -21.18
N HIS A 356 -24.56 16.02 -20.14
CA HIS A 356 -26.01 15.81 -20.25
C HIS A 356 -26.43 14.58 -21.06
N THR A 357 -25.83 13.43 -20.73
CA THR A 357 -26.21 12.14 -21.31
C THR A 357 -26.72 11.13 -20.26
N GLY A 358 -27.05 11.60 -19.05
CA GLY A 358 -27.58 10.79 -17.95
C GLY A 358 -29.10 10.93 -17.78
N THR A 359 -29.59 10.60 -16.58
CA THR A 359 -30.93 10.99 -16.14
C THR A 359 -30.99 12.47 -15.77
N GLU A 360 -32.20 13.02 -15.60
CA GLU A 360 -32.39 14.40 -15.11
C GLU A 360 -31.63 14.68 -13.79
N GLU A 361 -31.54 13.68 -12.90
CA GLU A 361 -30.83 13.79 -11.62
C GLU A 361 -29.30 13.76 -11.78
N GLU A 362 -28.80 12.98 -12.74
CA GLU A 362 -27.38 12.89 -13.09
C GLU A 362 -26.93 14.14 -13.86
N ASP A 363 -27.74 14.63 -14.79
CA ASP A 363 -27.47 15.85 -15.57
C ASP A 363 -27.45 17.09 -14.67
N ALA A 364 -28.32 17.14 -13.65
CA ALA A 364 -28.24 18.15 -12.60
C ALA A 364 -26.94 18.03 -11.75
N GLY A 365 -26.38 16.82 -11.65
CA GLY A 365 -25.05 16.59 -11.07
C GLY A 365 -23.94 17.17 -11.94
N ASP A 366 -24.00 16.93 -13.25
CA ASP A 366 -23.07 17.51 -14.23
C ASP A 366 -23.08 19.06 -14.17
N ASP A 367 -24.27 19.67 -14.08
CA ASP A 367 -24.42 21.12 -13.89
C ASP A 367 -23.76 21.63 -12.61
N LEU A 368 -23.92 20.88 -11.52
CA LEU A 368 -23.34 21.26 -10.25
C LEU A 368 -21.82 21.15 -10.24
N LEU A 369 -21.24 20.15 -10.93
CA LEU A 369 -19.79 20.08 -11.14
C LEU A 369 -19.27 21.32 -11.84
N LEU A 370 -19.95 21.75 -12.90
CA LEU A 370 -19.55 22.95 -13.66
C LEU A 370 -19.73 24.24 -12.85
N LYS A 371 -20.69 24.28 -11.93
CA LYS A 371 -20.82 25.37 -10.95
C LYS A 371 -19.65 25.41 -9.95
N TYR A 372 -19.01 24.28 -9.68
CA TYR A 372 -17.86 24.16 -8.77
C TYR A 372 -16.51 24.08 -9.49
N VAL A 373 -16.41 24.59 -10.73
CA VAL A 373 -15.16 24.54 -11.51
C VAL A 373 -13.94 25.06 -10.76
N GLU A 374 -14.08 26.17 -10.02
CA GLU A 374 -12.97 26.79 -9.28
C GLU A 374 -12.53 25.98 -8.03
N GLU A 375 -13.36 25.03 -7.57
CA GLU A 375 -13.07 24.21 -6.38
C GLU A 375 -12.19 23.00 -6.70
N PHE A 376 -12.12 22.60 -7.97
CA PHE A 376 -11.42 21.40 -8.44
C PHE A 376 -10.30 21.73 -9.43
N TRP A 377 -9.37 20.79 -9.61
CA TRP A 377 -8.46 20.81 -10.74
C TRP A 377 -9.05 20.03 -11.90
N TRP A 378 -8.64 20.37 -13.11
CA TRP A 378 -9.19 19.80 -14.34
C TRP A 378 -8.08 19.42 -15.31
N PHE A 379 -8.29 18.33 -16.04
CA PHE A 379 -7.46 17.95 -17.18
C PHE A 379 -8.30 17.37 -18.32
N PRO A 380 -7.88 17.55 -19.59
CA PRO A 380 -8.60 16.99 -20.71
C PRO A 380 -8.41 15.47 -20.78
N HIS A 381 -9.51 14.75 -21.05
CA HIS A 381 -9.55 13.30 -21.25
C HIS A 381 -10.10 12.92 -22.64
N MET A 382 -9.80 13.76 -23.66
CA MET A 382 -10.31 13.69 -25.05
C MET A 382 -11.82 13.91 -25.17
N TRP A 383 -12.27 14.54 -26.28
CA TRP A 383 -13.70 14.83 -26.50
C TRP A 383 -14.59 13.60 -26.46
N SER A 384 -14.30 12.58 -27.28
CA SER A 384 -15.13 11.40 -27.45
C SER A 384 -14.72 10.19 -26.61
N HIS A 385 -13.80 10.37 -25.65
CA HIS A 385 -13.24 9.29 -24.85
C HIS A 385 -12.66 8.12 -25.69
N MET A 386 -12.19 8.43 -26.91
CA MET A 386 -11.59 7.44 -27.81
C MET A 386 -10.09 7.32 -27.58
N GLN A 387 -9.59 6.07 -27.64
CA GLN A 387 -8.17 5.79 -27.49
C GLN A 387 -7.35 6.44 -28.62
N PRO A 388 -6.29 7.19 -28.32
CA PRO A 388 -5.57 7.96 -29.34
C PRO A 388 -5.00 7.13 -30.51
N HIS A 389 -4.56 5.90 -30.26
CA HIS A 389 -3.99 5.04 -31.31
C HIS A 389 -5.02 4.54 -32.34
N LEU A 390 -6.33 4.75 -32.12
CA LEU A 390 -7.39 4.41 -33.07
C LEU A 390 -7.56 5.47 -34.17
N PHE A 391 -6.96 6.65 -34.00
CA PHE A 391 -7.01 7.71 -35.00
C PHE A 391 -5.90 7.48 -36.03
N HIS A 392 -6.25 7.59 -37.31
CA HIS A 392 -5.33 7.31 -38.41
C HIS A 392 -4.39 8.48 -38.74
N ASN A 393 -4.71 9.69 -38.29
CA ASN A 393 -3.92 10.89 -38.55
C ASN A 393 -3.98 11.87 -37.37
N GLU A 394 -2.94 12.70 -37.26
CA GLU A 394 -2.79 13.71 -36.20
C GLU A 394 -3.90 14.76 -36.26
N SER A 395 -4.37 15.14 -37.45
CA SER A 395 -5.40 16.16 -37.63
C SER A 395 -6.71 15.78 -36.95
N SER A 396 -7.14 14.52 -37.06
CA SER A 396 -8.35 14.02 -36.41
C SER A 396 -8.20 13.97 -34.88
N LEU A 397 -7.01 13.64 -34.36
CA LEU A 397 -6.73 13.74 -32.92
C LEU A 397 -6.81 15.18 -32.45
N LEU A 398 -6.20 16.09 -33.20
CA LEU A 398 -6.18 17.52 -32.91
C LEU A 398 -7.60 18.10 -32.90
N GLU A 399 -8.45 17.74 -33.86
CA GLU A 399 -9.85 18.14 -33.90
C GLU A 399 -10.62 17.69 -32.64
N GLN A 400 -10.46 16.44 -32.21
CA GLN A 400 -11.05 15.97 -30.94
C GLN A 400 -10.54 16.75 -29.72
N MET A 401 -9.26 17.14 -29.72
CA MET A 401 -8.70 17.93 -28.63
C MET A 401 -9.23 19.37 -28.65
N ILE A 402 -9.43 19.96 -29.83
CA ILE A 402 -9.99 21.31 -30.01
C ILE A 402 -11.43 21.34 -29.54
N LEU A 403 -12.28 20.38 -29.94
CA LEU A 403 -13.68 20.30 -29.48
C LEU A 403 -13.77 20.24 -27.95
N ASN A 404 -12.92 19.43 -27.31
CA ASN A 404 -12.90 19.36 -25.85
C ASN A 404 -12.39 20.65 -25.19
N LYS A 405 -11.55 21.41 -25.89
CA LYS A 405 -11.04 22.71 -25.42
C LYS A 405 -12.08 23.81 -25.58
N GLU A 406 -12.84 23.81 -26.66
CA GLU A 406 -13.97 24.72 -26.88
C GLU A 406 -15.00 24.54 -25.77
N PHE A 407 -15.39 23.28 -25.48
CA PHE A 407 -16.26 22.97 -24.34
C PHE A 407 -15.71 23.52 -23.01
N ALA A 408 -14.41 23.36 -22.77
CA ALA A 408 -13.78 23.87 -21.55
C ALA A 408 -13.87 25.39 -21.45
N LEU A 409 -13.60 26.10 -22.56
CA LEU A 409 -13.71 27.57 -22.62
C LEU A 409 -15.14 28.06 -22.42
N GLU A 410 -16.12 27.38 -23.02
CA GLU A 410 -17.54 27.72 -22.88
C GLU A 410 -18.04 27.58 -21.45
N HIS A 411 -17.53 26.61 -20.69
CA HIS A 411 -17.94 26.32 -19.31
C HIS A 411 -16.96 26.82 -18.25
N GLY A 412 -15.95 27.62 -18.64
CA GLY A 412 -14.99 28.23 -17.72
C GLY A 412 -13.97 27.27 -17.09
N ILE A 413 -13.83 26.05 -17.60
CA ILE A 413 -12.85 25.07 -17.14
C ILE A 413 -11.43 25.56 -17.49
N PRO A 414 -10.47 25.59 -16.52
CA PRO A 414 -9.09 26.00 -16.78
C PRO A 414 -8.41 25.16 -17.88
N THR A 415 -7.73 25.83 -18.82
CA THR A 415 -7.09 25.19 -19.99
C THR A 415 -5.56 25.23 -19.97
N ASP A 416 -4.95 25.76 -18.90
CA ASP A 416 -3.52 26.05 -18.79
C ASP A 416 -2.79 25.21 -17.72
N MET A 417 -3.48 24.21 -17.14
CA MET A 417 -2.92 23.30 -16.13
C MET A 417 -1.72 22.47 -16.64
N GLY A 418 -1.64 22.26 -17.96
CA GLY A 418 -0.51 21.59 -18.61
C GLY A 418 -0.39 20.09 -18.30
N TYR A 419 -1.46 19.48 -17.79
CA TYR A 419 -1.58 18.05 -17.51
C TYR A 419 -2.72 17.44 -18.33
N ALA A 420 -2.52 16.23 -18.83
CA ALA A 420 -3.55 15.45 -19.49
C ALA A 420 -3.34 13.96 -19.22
N VAL A 421 -4.41 13.17 -19.37
CA VAL A 421 -4.34 11.71 -19.40
C VAL A 421 -5.11 11.25 -20.62
N ALA A 422 -4.55 10.33 -21.40
CA ALA A 422 -5.26 9.76 -22.54
C ALA A 422 -6.25 8.68 -22.07
N PRO A 423 -7.41 8.52 -22.73
CA PRO A 423 -8.32 7.40 -22.48
C PRO A 423 -7.58 6.07 -22.49
N HIS A 424 -7.80 5.28 -21.44
CA HIS A 424 -7.13 3.99 -21.20
C HIS A 424 -5.60 4.06 -21.18
N HIS A 425 -5.01 5.22 -20.87
CA HIS A 425 -3.56 5.47 -20.96
C HIS A 425 -2.93 5.23 -22.34
N SER A 426 -3.78 5.08 -23.35
CA SER A 426 -3.37 4.59 -24.65
C SER A 426 -2.52 5.61 -25.39
N GLY A 427 -1.38 5.16 -25.92
CA GLY A 427 -0.43 6.02 -26.62
C GLY A 427 0.46 6.86 -25.71
N VAL A 428 0.24 6.87 -24.39
CA VAL A 428 1.20 7.43 -23.43
C VAL A 428 2.42 6.53 -23.37
N TYR A 429 2.18 5.24 -23.16
CA TYR A 429 3.14 4.16 -23.33
C TYR A 429 2.40 2.90 -23.80
N PRO A 430 2.89 2.15 -24.82
CA PRO A 430 3.92 2.54 -25.77
C PRO A 430 3.61 3.90 -26.42
N VAL A 431 4.66 4.70 -26.62
CA VAL A 431 4.50 6.08 -27.09
C VAL A 431 3.88 6.12 -28.48
N HIS A 432 2.78 6.87 -28.62
CA HIS A 432 2.18 7.23 -29.89
C HIS A 432 2.51 8.69 -30.22
N MET A 433 3.42 8.93 -31.17
CA MET A 433 3.99 10.26 -31.42
C MET A 433 2.94 11.34 -31.72
N GLN A 434 1.89 10.99 -32.49
CA GLN A 434 0.84 11.94 -32.87
C GLN A 434 0.08 12.48 -31.63
N LEU A 435 -0.06 11.67 -30.57
CA LEU A 435 -0.66 12.10 -29.31
C LEU A 435 0.14 13.23 -28.65
N TYR A 436 1.47 13.05 -28.54
CA TYR A 436 2.35 14.02 -27.89
C TYR A 436 2.41 15.34 -28.66
N GLU A 437 2.41 15.29 -29.99
CA GLU A 437 2.39 16.49 -30.82
C GLU A 437 1.04 17.21 -30.78
N ALA A 438 -0.08 16.48 -30.88
CA ALA A 438 -1.41 17.06 -30.76
C ALA A 438 -1.65 17.68 -29.38
N TRP A 439 -1.20 17.02 -28.30
CA TRP A 439 -1.29 17.55 -26.94
C TRP A 439 -0.56 18.88 -26.75
N LYS A 440 0.66 19.01 -27.29
CA LYS A 440 1.37 20.30 -27.25
C LYS A 440 0.62 21.37 -28.02
N LYS A 441 0.15 21.05 -29.24
CA LYS A 441 -0.50 22.01 -30.13
C LYS A 441 -1.85 22.49 -29.58
N ALA A 442 -2.69 21.59 -29.10
CA ALA A 442 -4.03 21.92 -28.61
C ALA A 442 -4.00 22.52 -27.20
N TRP A 443 -3.25 21.92 -26.28
CA TRP A 443 -3.38 22.15 -24.85
C TRP A 443 -2.09 22.65 -24.18
N GLY A 444 -0.95 22.63 -24.86
CA GLY A 444 0.33 22.96 -24.24
C GLY A 444 0.74 21.98 -23.12
N ILE A 445 0.38 20.71 -23.26
CA ILE A 445 0.66 19.69 -22.23
C ILE A 445 2.17 19.55 -22.01
N ARG A 446 2.54 19.48 -20.72
CA ARG A 446 3.90 19.25 -20.24
C ARG A 446 4.01 18.02 -19.35
N VAL A 447 2.88 17.52 -18.82
CA VAL A 447 2.82 16.36 -17.93
C VAL A 447 1.70 15.42 -18.34
N THR A 448 1.94 14.12 -18.22
CA THR A 448 0.92 13.07 -18.29
C THR A 448 1.28 11.97 -17.30
N SER A 449 0.40 11.00 -17.09
CA SER A 449 0.68 9.81 -16.29
C SER A 449 0.30 8.51 -17.01
N THR A 450 0.90 7.39 -16.59
CA THR A 450 0.58 6.04 -17.07
C THR A 450 0.88 4.98 -16.03
N GLU A 451 0.08 3.92 -16.01
CA GLU A 451 0.34 2.71 -15.22
C GLU A 451 1.11 1.62 -15.99
N GLU A 452 1.41 1.84 -17.27
CA GLU A 452 1.95 0.81 -18.16
C GLU A 452 3.47 0.76 -18.22
N TYR A 453 4.17 1.83 -17.82
CA TYR A 453 5.62 1.96 -18.04
C TYR A 453 6.49 1.47 -16.88
N PRO A 454 7.54 0.66 -17.13
CA PRO A 454 7.86 -0.02 -18.40
C PRO A 454 7.01 -1.26 -18.65
N HIS A 455 6.39 -1.78 -17.59
CA HIS A 455 5.42 -2.87 -17.62
C HIS A 455 4.32 -2.61 -16.59
N LEU A 456 3.11 -3.11 -16.89
CA LEU A 456 1.95 -2.99 -15.99
C LEU A 456 2.19 -3.68 -14.63
N LYS A 457 2.88 -4.83 -14.63
CA LYS A 457 3.23 -5.60 -13.43
C LYS A 457 4.70 -6.07 -13.51
N PRO A 458 5.40 -6.18 -12.37
CA PRO A 458 4.97 -5.77 -11.04
C PRO A 458 4.95 -4.24 -10.88
N ALA A 459 4.01 -3.71 -10.11
CA ALA A 459 3.79 -2.26 -9.99
C ALA A 459 5.00 -1.50 -9.42
N ARG A 460 5.80 -2.13 -8.57
CA ARG A 460 7.03 -1.56 -7.97
C ARG A 460 8.15 -1.24 -8.97
N TYR A 461 8.07 -1.76 -10.21
CA TYR A 461 9.01 -1.39 -11.28
C TYR A 461 8.55 -0.23 -12.14
N ARG A 462 7.33 0.28 -11.90
CA ARG A 462 6.83 1.43 -12.62
C ARG A 462 7.70 2.64 -12.30
N LYS A 463 7.95 3.46 -13.32
CA LYS A 463 8.79 4.65 -13.23
C LYS A 463 8.29 5.76 -14.14
N GLY A 464 8.82 6.95 -13.96
CA GLY A 464 8.61 8.04 -14.90
C GLY A 464 9.58 7.97 -16.08
N PHE A 465 9.33 8.81 -17.08
CA PHE A 465 10.27 9.14 -18.15
C PHE A 465 9.92 10.50 -18.75
N ILE A 466 10.84 11.09 -19.50
CA ILE A 466 10.58 12.30 -20.28
C ILE A 466 10.65 11.95 -21.76
N HIS A 467 9.58 12.25 -22.48
CA HIS A 467 9.53 12.07 -23.93
C HIS A 467 8.97 13.33 -24.60
N SER A 468 9.65 13.81 -25.63
CA SER A 468 9.20 14.99 -26.39
C SER A 468 8.90 16.20 -25.50
N ASN A 469 9.73 16.43 -24.47
CA ASN A 469 9.57 17.46 -23.43
C ASN A 469 8.29 17.35 -22.59
N ILE A 470 7.61 16.20 -22.62
CA ILE A 470 6.50 15.87 -21.72
C ILE A 470 7.01 14.90 -20.66
N MET A 471 6.80 15.27 -19.40
CA MET A 471 7.11 14.47 -18.21
C MET A 471 6.00 13.44 -17.99
N VAL A 472 6.35 12.16 -18.03
CA VAL A 472 5.41 11.05 -17.81
C VAL A 472 5.63 10.49 -16.42
N LEU A 473 4.59 10.48 -15.59
CA LEU A 473 4.63 10.01 -14.21
C LEU A 473 4.03 8.60 -14.07
N PRO A 474 4.56 7.75 -13.16
CA PRO A 474 3.99 6.44 -12.92
C PRO A 474 2.71 6.55 -12.07
N ARG A 475 1.62 5.99 -12.57
CA ARG A 475 0.32 5.92 -11.90
C ARG A 475 0.17 4.60 -11.13
N GLN A 476 -0.52 4.65 -9.99
CA GLN A 476 -0.80 3.52 -9.12
C GLN A 476 -2.30 3.16 -9.17
N THR A 477 -2.58 1.87 -9.02
CA THR A 477 -3.94 1.34 -8.87
C THR A 477 -4.34 1.40 -7.41
N CYS A 478 -5.60 1.76 -7.12
CA CYS A 478 -6.14 1.78 -5.76
C CYS A 478 -7.13 0.63 -5.46
N GLY A 479 -7.31 -0.31 -6.39
CA GLY A 479 -8.29 -1.39 -6.28
C GLY A 479 -9.71 -1.02 -6.69
N LEU A 480 -9.96 0.25 -7.06
CA LEU A 480 -11.21 0.71 -7.63
C LEU A 480 -11.10 0.74 -9.16
N PHE A 481 -11.90 -0.10 -9.83
CA PHE A 481 -12.02 -0.11 -11.29
C PHE A 481 -13.33 0.59 -11.72
N THR A 482 -13.49 0.83 -13.01
CA THR A 482 -14.69 1.49 -13.58
C THR A 482 -16.01 0.81 -13.20
N HIS A 483 -16.01 -0.52 -13.04
CA HIS A 483 -17.18 -1.31 -12.65
C HIS A 483 -17.31 -1.50 -11.13
N THR A 484 -16.35 -1.01 -10.34
CA THR A 484 -16.37 -1.11 -8.87
C THR A 484 -17.17 0.06 -8.31
N ILE A 485 -18.50 -0.06 -8.36
CA ILE A 485 -19.45 1.01 -8.02
C ILE A 485 -20.07 0.80 -6.62
N PHE A 486 -20.51 -0.44 -6.33
CA PHE A 486 -21.18 -0.77 -5.07
C PHE A 486 -20.25 -1.52 -4.12
N TYR A 487 -20.31 -1.21 -2.83
CA TYR A 487 -19.40 -1.77 -1.83
C TYR A 487 -19.51 -3.29 -1.74
N LYS A 488 -20.74 -3.80 -1.78
CA LYS A 488 -21.05 -5.24 -1.77
C LYS A 488 -20.51 -6.00 -3.00
N GLU A 489 -20.23 -5.30 -4.09
CA GLU A 489 -19.78 -5.87 -5.37
C GLU A 489 -18.27 -5.71 -5.59
N TYR A 490 -17.55 -5.15 -4.60
CA TYR A 490 -16.10 -5.05 -4.65
C TYR A 490 -15.47 -6.44 -4.90
N PRO A 491 -14.46 -6.57 -5.78
CA PRO A 491 -13.81 -7.85 -6.04
C PRO A 491 -13.24 -8.49 -4.76
N GLY A 492 -13.74 -9.67 -4.40
CA GLY A 492 -13.40 -10.35 -3.13
C GLY A 492 -14.22 -9.90 -1.91
N GLY A 493 -15.14 -8.95 -2.10
CA GLY A 493 -16.09 -8.44 -1.12
C GLY A 493 -15.59 -7.21 -0.34
N PRO A 494 -16.49 -6.54 0.39
CA PRO A 494 -16.20 -5.34 1.20
C PRO A 494 -14.91 -5.42 2.05
N LYS A 495 -14.68 -6.58 2.68
CA LYS A 495 -13.54 -6.80 3.57
C LYS A 495 -12.18 -6.72 2.85
N GLU A 496 -12.12 -7.01 1.55
CA GLU A 496 -10.87 -6.90 0.79
C GLU A 496 -10.49 -5.44 0.52
N LEU A 497 -11.48 -4.54 0.31
CA LEU A 497 -11.22 -3.10 0.23
C LEU A 497 -10.69 -2.59 1.58
N ASP A 498 -11.37 -2.94 2.68
CA ASP A 498 -10.94 -2.58 4.03
C ASP A 498 -9.53 -3.07 4.34
N LYS A 499 -9.20 -4.31 3.96
CA LYS A 499 -7.87 -4.89 4.14
C LYS A 499 -6.82 -4.17 3.30
N SER A 500 -7.14 -3.78 2.07
CA SER A 500 -6.23 -3.00 1.22
C SER A 500 -5.89 -1.64 1.86
N ILE A 501 -6.89 -0.98 2.46
CA ILE A 501 -6.75 0.31 3.15
C ILE A 501 -6.02 0.17 4.49
N LYS A 502 -6.39 -0.82 5.31
CA LYS A 502 -5.92 -1.00 6.69
C LYS A 502 -4.72 -1.94 6.73
N GLY A 503 -3.56 -1.41 6.35
CA GLY A 503 -2.28 -2.14 6.39
C GLY A 503 -1.95 -2.96 5.14
N GLY A 504 -2.88 -3.07 4.18
CA GLY A 504 -2.70 -3.82 2.93
C GLY A 504 -2.04 -3.01 1.79
N GLU A 505 -2.34 -3.41 0.55
CA GLU A 505 -1.64 -2.92 -0.66
C GLU A 505 -1.72 -1.40 -0.82
N LEU A 506 -2.88 -0.78 -0.59
CA LEU A 506 -3.06 0.66 -0.76
C LEU A 506 -2.26 1.44 0.30
N PHE A 507 -2.30 1.00 1.56
CA PHE A 507 -1.46 1.56 2.62
C PHE A 507 0.03 1.41 2.31
N LEU A 508 0.47 0.21 1.92
CA LEU A 508 1.87 -0.05 1.57
C LEU A 508 2.34 0.79 0.39
N THR A 509 1.45 1.08 -0.57
CA THR A 509 1.76 1.97 -1.69
C THR A 509 2.14 3.35 -1.18
N VAL A 510 1.38 3.92 -0.23
CA VAL A 510 1.71 5.23 0.39
C VAL A 510 2.94 5.12 1.30
N LEU A 511 3.12 4.02 2.02
CA LEU A 511 4.27 3.83 2.90
C LEU A 511 5.59 3.84 2.11
N LEU A 512 5.63 3.10 1.00
CA LEU A 512 6.86 2.75 0.28
C LEU A 512 7.17 3.68 -0.91
N ASN A 513 6.20 4.48 -1.39
CA ASN A 513 6.41 5.41 -2.51
C ASN A 513 6.37 6.86 -2.03
N PRO A 514 7.41 7.68 -2.31
CA PRO A 514 7.37 9.12 -2.00
C PRO A 514 6.27 9.88 -2.74
N ILE A 515 5.86 9.40 -3.92
CA ILE A 515 4.84 10.00 -4.77
C ILE A 515 3.89 8.91 -5.26
N SER A 516 2.60 9.10 -5.02
CA SER A 516 1.52 8.21 -5.44
C SER A 516 0.44 8.98 -6.21
N ILE A 517 0.20 8.59 -7.45
CA ILE A 517 -0.86 9.14 -8.30
C ILE A 517 -1.88 8.03 -8.50
N PHE A 518 -3.05 8.17 -7.88
CA PHE A 518 -4.09 7.14 -7.94
C PHE A 518 -5.03 7.39 -9.11
N MET A 519 -5.28 6.34 -9.87
CA MET A 519 -6.34 6.32 -10.88
C MET A 519 -7.67 5.93 -10.25
N THR A 520 -8.69 6.74 -10.48
CA THR A 520 -10.11 6.46 -10.22
C THR A 520 -10.95 7.00 -11.38
N HIS A 521 -12.25 6.69 -11.38
CA HIS A 521 -13.18 7.12 -12.43
C HIS A 521 -14.43 7.72 -11.80
N LEU A 522 -15.16 8.54 -12.54
CA LEU A 522 -16.42 9.17 -12.12
C LEU A 522 -17.37 8.20 -11.40
N SER A 523 -17.52 6.98 -11.93
CA SER A 523 -18.41 5.96 -11.36
C SER A 523 -18.05 5.53 -9.94
N ASN A 524 -16.79 5.71 -9.50
CA ASN A 524 -16.36 5.42 -8.14
C ASN A 524 -16.86 6.48 -7.12
N TYR A 525 -17.37 7.61 -7.60
CA TYR A 525 -17.84 8.73 -6.79
C TYR A 525 -19.36 8.93 -6.86
N GLY A 526 -20.06 8.19 -7.74
CA GLY A 526 -21.51 8.03 -7.69
C GLY A 526 -21.92 6.88 -6.76
N ASN A 527 -23.23 6.70 -6.56
CA ASN A 527 -23.81 5.58 -5.81
C ASN A 527 -23.25 5.43 -4.38
N ASP A 528 -22.49 4.36 -4.09
CA ASP A 528 -21.91 4.09 -2.77
C ASP A 528 -20.66 4.94 -2.47
N ARG A 529 -20.18 5.74 -3.43
CA ARG A 529 -19.06 6.69 -3.28
C ARG A 529 -17.77 6.03 -2.77
N LEU A 530 -17.42 4.87 -3.33
CA LEU A 530 -16.27 4.08 -2.89
C LEU A 530 -14.94 4.83 -2.97
N GLY A 531 -14.79 5.75 -3.92
CA GLY A 531 -13.62 6.64 -4.00
C GLY A 531 -13.48 7.48 -2.72
N LEU A 532 -14.56 8.11 -2.28
CA LEU A 532 -14.59 8.93 -1.06
C LEU A 532 -14.29 8.08 0.18
N TYR A 533 -14.98 6.93 0.32
CA TYR A 533 -14.73 5.98 1.40
C TYR A 533 -13.26 5.57 1.47
N THR A 534 -12.67 5.23 0.34
CA THR A 534 -11.31 4.71 0.24
C THR A 534 -10.28 5.72 0.71
N PHE A 535 -10.30 6.94 0.17
CA PHE A 535 -9.26 7.93 0.47
C PHE A 535 -9.40 8.55 1.86
N VAL A 536 -10.62 8.72 2.38
CA VAL A 536 -10.82 9.15 3.77
C VAL A 536 -10.28 8.11 4.74
N ASN A 537 -10.63 6.84 4.56
CA ASN A 537 -10.15 5.79 5.45
C ASN A 537 -8.63 5.56 5.32
N LEU A 538 -8.06 5.71 4.11
CA LEU A 538 -6.61 5.66 3.91
C LEU A 538 -5.90 6.80 4.63
N ALA A 539 -6.36 8.04 4.48
CA ALA A 539 -5.78 9.21 5.14
C ALA A 539 -5.85 9.06 6.68
N ASN A 540 -7.01 8.65 7.20
CA ASN A 540 -7.19 8.33 8.62
C ASN A 540 -6.17 7.27 9.09
N PHE A 541 -6.08 6.15 8.37
CA PHE A 541 -5.21 5.06 8.77
C PHE A 541 -3.73 5.46 8.75
N VAL A 542 -3.28 6.17 7.71
CA VAL A 542 -1.92 6.71 7.61
C VAL A 542 -1.63 7.68 8.77
N GLN A 543 -2.57 8.58 9.07
CA GLN A 543 -2.41 9.57 10.14
C GLN A 543 -2.32 8.91 11.53
N CYS A 544 -3.14 7.89 11.80
CA CYS A 544 -3.12 7.16 13.07
C CYS A 544 -1.81 6.39 13.25
N TRP A 545 -1.40 5.62 12.25
CA TRP A 545 -0.32 4.64 12.40
C TRP A 545 1.07 5.16 12.07
N THR A 546 1.18 6.35 11.47
CA THR A 546 2.46 6.86 10.98
C THR A 546 2.69 8.35 11.25
N ASN A 547 3.95 8.74 11.26
CA ASN A 547 4.44 10.12 11.25
C ASN A 547 4.55 10.69 9.82
N LEU A 548 4.00 10.01 8.80
CA LEU A 548 4.03 10.50 7.43
C LEU A 548 3.20 11.78 7.32
N ARG A 549 3.69 12.71 6.50
CA ARG A 549 3.01 13.97 6.19
C ARG A 549 2.57 13.92 4.74
N LEU A 550 1.26 14.02 4.53
CA LEU A 550 0.64 13.90 3.21
C LEU A 550 0.46 15.28 2.58
N HIS A 551 0.81 15.38 1.30
CA HIS A 551 0.73 16.60 0.51
C HIS A 551 0.16 16.33 -0.86
N THR A 552 -0.55 17.30 -1.43
CA THR A 552 -0.89 17.32 -2.85
C THR A 552 -0.18 18.50 -3.50
N LEU A 553 0.39 18.26 -4.68
CA LEU A 553 0.99 19.29 -5.52
C LEU A 553 0.28 19.32 -6.87
N PRO A 554 0.14 20.50 -7.50
CA PRO A 554 -0.31 20.59 -8.89
C PRO A 554 0.53 19.67 -9.79
N PRO A 555 -0.05 19.02 -10.81
CA PRO A 555 0.64 17.98 -11.60
C PRO A 555 2.01 18.39 -12.15
N LEU A 556 2.17 19.65 -12.60
CA LEU A 556 3.47 20.16 -13.07
C LEU A 556 4.53 20.22 -11.96
N GLN A 557 4.15 20.72 -10.79
CA GLN A 557 5.05 20.78 -9.63
C GLN A 557 5.37 19.39 -9.11
N LEU A 558 4.37 18.49 -9.12
CA LEU A 558 4.54 17.08 -8.77
C LEU A 558 5.53 16.39 -9.71
N ALA A 559 5.46 16.66 -11.02
CA ALA A 559 6.38 16.11 -12.00
C ALA A 559 7.82 16.58 -11.78
N HIS A 560 8.01 17.88 -11.53
CA HIS A 560 9.34 18.41 -11.18
C HIS A 560 9.88 17.77 -9.90
N LYS A 561 9.03 17.60 -8.87
CA LYS A 561 9.40 16.91 -7.64
C LYS A 561 9.80 15.45 -7.90
N TYR A 562 9.05 14.75 -8.75
CA TYR A 562 9.36 13.37 -9.12
C TYR A 562 10.75 13.23 -9.75
N PHE A 563 11.06 14.03 -10.78
CA PHE A 563 12.37 13.98 -11.45
C PHE A 563 13.51 14.67 -10.68
N GLN A 564 13.20 15.32 -9.55
CA GLN A 564 14.19 15.71 -8.54
C GLN A 564 14.55 14.53 -7.65
N LEU A 565 13.56 13.72 -7.23
CA LEU A 565 13.78 12.52 -6.42
C LEU A 565 14.42 11.38 -7.23
N PHE A 566 14.05 11.26 -8.51
CA PHE A 566 14.46 10.16 -9.39
C PHE A 566 15.13 10.69 -10.68
N PRO A 567 16.33 11.32 -10.58
CA PRO A 567 16.99 11.94 -11.72
C PRO A 567 17.34 10.94 -12.83
N ASP A 568 17.69 9.71 -12.48
CA ASP A 568 18.07 8.65 -13.44
C ASP A 568 16.89 8.14 -14.27
N GLN A 569 15.66 8.46 -13.88
CA GLN A 569 14.45 8.03 -14.57
C GLN A 569 14.00 9.02 -15.65
N ARG A 570 14.75 10.11 -15.89
CA ARG A 570 14.41 11.07 -16.96
C ARG A 570 14.46 10.46 -18.35
N HIS A 571 15.39 9.52 -18.58
CA HIS A 571 15.61 8.92 -19.89
C HIS A 571 14.79 7.64 -20.05
N PRO A 572 13.99 7.52 -21.11
CA PRO A 572 13.21 6.32 -21.35
C PRO A 572 14.13 5.15 -21.68
N LEU A 573 13.89 4.00 -21.06
CA LEU A 573 14.65 2.76 -21.23
C LEU A 573 14.87 2.34 -22.68
N TRP A 574 13.91 2.56 -23.59
CA TRP A 574 14.04 2.15 -24.99
C TRP A 574 14.96 3.06 -25.82
N GLN A 575 15.36 4.22 -25.28
CA GLN A 575 16.32 5.12 -25.92
C GLN A 575 17.74 4.95 -25.39
N VAL A 576 17.94 4.18 -24.32
CA VAL A 576 19.28 3.84 -23.80
C VAL A 576 19.88 2.76 -24.71
N ARG A 577 20.45 3.18 -25.86
CA ARG A 577 21.36 2.32 -26.62
C ARG A 577 22.71 2.26 -25.92
N ASN A 578 23.15 1.04 -25.62
CA ASN A 578 24.47 0.62 -25.15
C ASN A 578 25.60 1.60 -25.50
N VAL A 579 26.13 2.30 -24.48
CA VAL A 579 27.45 2.97 -24.54
C VAL A 579 28.58 2.00 -24.15
N TYR A 580 28.26 0.77 -23.73
CA TYR A 580 29.23 -0.31 -23.64
C TYR A 580 28.69 -1.50 -24.43
N GLY A 581 29.41 -1.85 -25.48
CA GLY A 581 29.10 -3.01 -26.30
C GLY A 581 29.22 -4.27 -25.45
N ASP A 582 28.13 -5.03 -25.38
CA ASP A 582 28.19 -6.48 -25.35
C ASP A 582 26.90 -7.05 -25.96
N ASN A 583 27.12 -8.13 -26.73
CA ASN A 583 26.13 -8.85 -27.51
C ASN A 583 25.18 -9.65 -26.61
N GLU A 584 23.99 -9.14 -26.32
CA GLU A 584 22.83 -10.01 -26.06
C GLU A 584 21.58 -9.46 -26.73
N SER A 585 21.19 -10.14 -27.81
CA SER A 585 19.97 -9.87 -28.57
C SER A 585 18.75 -10.37 -27.81
N HIS A 586 18.20 -9.56 -26.89
CA HIS A 586 16.81 -9.74 -26.48
C HIS A 586 15.89 -9.12 -27.52
N ARG A 587 15.45 -9.95 -28.47
CA ARG A 587 14.36 -9.63 -29.40
C ARG A 587 13.11 -9.26 -28.62
N VAL A 588 12.72 -7.99 -28.69
CA VAL A 588 11.38 -7.53 -28.35
C VAL A 588 10.43 -8.08 -29.40
N HIS A 589 9.89 -9.29 -29.17
CA HIS A 589 8.69 -9.75 -29.84
C HIS A 589 7.50 -9.50 -28.92
N GLY A 590 6.82 -8.38 -29.17
CA GLY A 590 5.48 -8.16 -28.67
C GLY A 590 4.56 -9.26 -29.21
N ARG A 591 4.07 -10.12 -28.31
CA ARG A 591 2.78 -10.77 -28.49
C ARG A 591 1.76 -9.99 -27.70
N GLN A 592 0.81 -9.46 -28.44
CA GLN A 592 -0.42 -8.86 -27.94
C GLN A 592 -1.12 -9.84 -26.99
N GLY A 593 -1.12 -9.51 -25.71
CA GLY A 593 -2.06 -10.00 -24.72
C GLY A 593 -2.84 -8.81 -24.20
N TRP A 594 -3.86 -8.37 -24.95
CA TRP A 594 -4.86 -7.45 -24.44
C TRP A 594 -5.68 -8.20 -23.39
N THR A 595 -5.23 -8.19 -22.13
CA THR A 595 -6.00 -8.72 -21.01
C THR A 595 -7.08 -7.72 -20.63
N ARG A 596 -8.30 -8.07 -21.04
CA ARG A 596 -9.58 -7.80 -20.38
C ARG A 596 -9.42 -7.47 -18.88
N ALA A 597 -9.31 -6.19 -18.55
CA ALA A 597 -9.54 -5.68 -17.19
C ALA A 597 -10.34 -4.37 -17.17
N HIS A 598 -10.70 -3.83 -18.35
CA HIS A 598 -11.46 -2.58 -18.49
C HIS A 598 -12.73 -2.78 -19.32
N ARG A 599 -13.57 -3.73 -18.89
CA ARG A 599 -15.01 -3.74 -19.20
C ARG A 599 -15.79 -4.06 -17.94
#